data_AF-A0A8R1IDT0-F1
#
_entry.id   AF-A0A8R1IDT0-F1
#
_cell.length_a   1.000
_cell.length_b   1.000
_cell.length_c   1.000
_cell.angle_alpha   90.00
_cell.angle_beta   90.00
_cell.angle_gamma   90.00
#
_symmetry.space_group_name_H-M   'P 1'
#
loop_
_entity.id
_entity.type
_entity.pdbx_description
1 polymer ?
#
loop_
_entity_poly.entity_id
_entity_poly.type
_entity_poly.pdbx_seq_one_letter_code
_entity_poly.pdbx_strand_id
1 'polypeptide(L)'
;MSLTDTPYVNVAKLKMIFDVEEPKEPAFIQELLEDCRQLIELEPKNKWPLYMRSLVLMEYRPIRSHSEIVDNLKLLAESLDTKRVELYKSLISRQKLNFSIREQFARLLSHESDELVVRYSELTSLEGVEFLAGLVGSADFSGNQLKEIHRVVLPNLHSLTVNENPIESMK
;
A
#
# COMPACT_ATOMS: atom_id res chain seq x y z
N MET A 1 3.07 -13.87 37.91
CA MET A 1 2.54 -13.07 36.79
C MET A 1 3.21 -13.61 35.54
N SER A 2 2.59 -14.56 34.83
CA SER A 2 3.19 -15.10 33.61
C SER A 2 3.05 -14.05 32.52
N LEU A 3 4.17 -13.50 32.06
CA LEU A 3 4.21 -12.84 30.77
C LEU A 3 3.79 -13.91 29.75
N THR A 4 2.69 -13.68 29.04
CA THR A 4 2.33 -14.51 27.90
C THR A 4 3.45 -14.38 26.88
N ASP A 5 4.01 -15.50 26.42
CA ASP A 5 5.10 -15.55 25.42
C ASP A 5 4.71 -14.95 24.05
N THR A 6 3.44 -14.58 23.88
CA THR A 6 2.94 -13.92 22.68
C THR A 6 3.16 -12.40 22.73
N PRO A 7 3.95 -11.83 21.81
CA PRO A 7 4.15 -10.38 21.72
C PRO A 7 2.82 -9.67 21.43
N TYR A 8 2.62 -8.50 22.04
CA TYR A 8 1.43 -7.69 21.79
C TYR A 8 1.39 -7.16 20.35
N VAL A 9 0.26 -7.36 19.66
CA VAL A 9 0.00 -6.86 18.31
C VAL A 9 -1.25 -6.00 18.33
N ASN A 10 -1.14 -4.73 17.91
CA ASN A 10 -2.30 -3.85 17.76
C ASN A 10 -3.03 -4.14 16.44
N VAL A 11 -3.85 -5.20 16.45
CA VAL A 11 -4.59 -5.69 15.28
C VAL A 11 -5.46 -4.59 14.66
N ALA A 12 -6.14 -3.77 15.47
CA ALA A 12 -7.00 -2.69 14.97
C ALA A 12 -6.20 -1.68 14.15
N LYS A 13 -5.01 -1.28 14.62
CA LYS A 13 -4.12 -0.38 13.89
C LYS A 13 -3.63 -1.01 12.58
N LEU A 14 -3.25 -2.28 12.60
CA LEU A 14 -2.80 -2.99 11.39
C LEU A 14 -3.91 -3.11 10.35
N LYS A 15 -5.15 -3.38 10.78
CA LYS A 15 -6.32 -3.40 9.88
C LYS A 15 -6.51 -2.08 9.14
N MET A 16 -6.32 -0.95 9.82
CA MET A 16 -6.38 0.37 9.19
C MET A 16 -5.19 0.62 8.26
N ILE A 17 -3.96 0.27 8.68
CA ILE A 17 -2.74 0.52 7.89
C ILE A 17 -2.73 -0.24 6.55
N PHE A 18 -3.26 -1.46 6.54
CA PHE A 18 -3.26 -2.36 5.38
C PHE A 18 -4.62 -2.47 4.70
N ASP A 19 -5.54 -1.53 4.97
CA ASP A 19 -6.86 -1.46 4.35
C ASP A 19 -7.63 -2.79 4.42
N VAL A 20 -7.53 -3.50 5.55
CA VAL A 20 -8.22 -4.78 5.76
C VAL A 20 -9.72 -4.56 5.90
N GLU A 21 -10.10 -3.40 6.42
CA GLU A 21 -11.48 -2.93 6.54
C GLU A 21 -11.55 -1.48 6.05
N GLU A 22 -12.62 -1.12 5.33
CA GLU A 22 -12.85 0.27 4.94
C GLU A 22 -13.45 1.04 6.13
N PRO A 23 -13.00 2.28 6.38
CA PRO A 23 -13.61 3.10 7.42
C PRO A 23 -15.05 3.47 7.02
N LYS A 24 -15.85 3.81 8.03
CA LYS A 24 -17.21 4.29 7.80
C LYS A 24 -17.18 5.59 6.99
N GLU A 25 -17.75 5.55 5.80
CA GLU A 25 -17.87 6.69 4.90
C GLU A 25 -18.87 7.74 5.45
N PRO A 26 -18.46 9.00 5.63
CA PRO A 26 -19.37 10.11 5.89
C PRO A 26 -20.32 10.36 4.71
N ALA A 27 -21.54 10.82 4.98
CA ALA A 27 -22.56 11.02 3.95
C ALA A 27 -22.13 11.97 2.80
N PHE A 28 -21.32 12.99 3.10
CA PHE A 28 -20.87 13.98 2.12
C PHE A 28 -19.82 13.43 1.13
N ILE A 29 -19.23 12.25 1.38
CA ILE A 29 -18.19 11.70 0.50
C ILE A 29 -18.76 11.34 -0.88
N GLN A 30 -20.02 10.91 -0.95
CA GLN A 30 -20.66 10.61 -2.23
C GLN A 30 -20.78 11.86 -3.10
N GLU A 31 -21.25 12.96 -2.51
CA GLU A 31 -21.35 14.26 -3.16
C GLU A 31 -19.96 14.77 -3.58
N LEU A 32 -18.97 14.71 -2.69
CA LEU A 32 -17.59 15.12 -3.01
C LEU A 32 -16.98 14.32 -4.18
N LEU A 33 -17.20 13.01 -4.24
CA LEU A 33 -16.71 12.18 -5.34
C LEU A 33 -17.42 12.52 -6.66
N GLU A 34 -18.70 12.84 -6.59
CA GLU A 34 -19.50 13.26 -7.75
C GLU A 34 -19.08 14.65 -8.26
N ASP A 35 -18.85 15.61 -7.38
CA ASP A 35 -18.29 16.92 -7.72
C ASP A 35 -16.92 16.79 -8.39
N CYS A 36 -16.06 15.92 -7.84
CA CYS A 36 -14.77 15.63 -8.46
C CYS A 36 -14.94 15.05 -9.87
N ARG A 37 -15.90 14.14 -10.08
CA ARG A 37 -16.19 13.56 -11.40
C ARG A 37 -16.59 14.64 -12.40
N GLN A 38 -17.52 15.51 -12.03
CA GLN A 38 -17.98 16.61 -12.89
C GLN A 38 -16.84 17.59 -13.22
N LEU A 39 -15.98 17.92 -12.25
CA LEU A 39 -14.83 18.79 -12.48
C LEU A 39 -13.77 18.13 -13.38
N ILE A 40 -13.55 16.82 -13.29
CA ILE A 40 -12.66 16.09 -14.20
C ILE A 40 -13.19 16.18 -15.64
N GLU A 41 -14.51 16.08 -15.83
CA GLU A 41 -15.14 16.18 -17.15
C GLU A 41 -15.07 17.60 -17.73
N LEU A 42 -15.30 18.62 -16.90
CA LEU A 42 -15.24 20.03 -17.30
C LEU A 42 -13.81 20.50 -17.56
N GLU A 43 -12.86 20.05 -16.74
CA GLU A 43 -11.47 20.49 -16.77
C GLU A 43 -10.51 19.28 -16.83
N PRO A 44 -10.48 18.52 -17.95
CA PRO A 44 -9.74 17.25 -18.02
C PRO A 44 -8.21 17.38 -17.91
N LYS A 45 -7.68 18.61 -18.04
CA LYS A 45 -6.26 18.91 -17.84
C LYS A 45 -5.95 19.40 -16.43
N ASN A 46 -6.96 19.66 -15.61
CA ASN A 46 -6.78 20.04 -14.21
C ASN A 46 -6.53 18.79 -13.38
N LYS A 47 -5.33 18.70 -12.81
CA LYS A 47 -4.92 17.57 -11.97
C LYS A 47 -5.61 17.50 -10.61
N TRP A 48 -6.07 18.64 -10.07
CA TRP A 48 -6.52 18.72 -8.67
C TRP A 48 -7.77 17.88 -8.39
N PRO A 49 -8.82 17.91 -9.23
CA PRO A 49 -9.99 17.06 -9.03
C PRO A 49 -9.65 15.56 -9.05
N LEU A 50 -8.80 15.12 -9.98
CA LEU A 50 -8.37 13.72 -10.06
C LEU A 50 -7.52 13.30 -8.86
N TYR A 51 -6.61 14.18 -8.42
CA TYR A 51 -5.81 13.95 -7.24
C TYR A 51 -6.67 13.88 -5.97
N MET A 52 -7.59 14.83 -5.78
CA MET A 52 -8.52 14.82 -4.65
C MET A 52 -9.38 13.57 -4.65
N ARG A 53 -9.97 13.20 -5.79
CA ARG A 53 -10.72 11.95 -5.94
C ARG A 53 -9.88 10.75 -5.52
N SER A 54 -8.63 10.66 -5.98
CA SER A 54 -7.72 9.56 -5.61
C SER A 54 -7.51 9.48 -4.10
N LEU A 55 -7.25 10.61 -3.43
CA LEU A 55 -7.06 10.65 -1.97
C LEU A 55 -8.33 10.23 -1.21
N VAL A 56 -9.51 10.69 -1.64
CA VAL A 56 -10.79 10.32 -1.01
C VAL A 56 -11.07 8.83 -1.16
N LEU A 57 -10.80 8.26 -2.35
CA LEU A 57 -10.94 6.84 -2.58
C LEU A 57 -9.95 6.02 -1.75
N MET A 58 -8.70 6.48 -1.62
CA MET A 58 -7.71 5.83 -0.74
C MET A 58 -8.14 5.85 0.73
N GLU A 59 -8.72 6.95 1.20
CA GLU A 59 -9.14 7.06 2.61
C GLU A 59 -10.40 6.22 2.91
N TYR A 60 -11.42 6.27 2.05
CA TYR A 60 -12.75 5.72 2.37
C TYR A 60 -13.15 4.49 1.57
N ARG A 61 -12.48 4.21 0.44
CA ARG A 61 -12.80 3.12 -0.49
C ARG A 61 -11.57 2.33 -1.00
N PRO A 62 -10.50 2.13 -0.20
CA PRO A 62 -9.25 1.57 -0.71
C PRO A 62 -9.37 0.14 -1.23
N ILE A 63 -10.36 -0.63 -0.74
CA ILE A 63 -10.58 -2.02 -1.16
C ILE A 63 -11.38 -2.02 -2.47
N ARG A 64 -12.57 -1.43 -2.47
CA ARG A 64 -13.50 -1.51 -3.61
C ARG A 64 -13.09 -0.64 -4.80
N SER A 65 -12.30 0.41 -4.59
CA SER A 65 -11.79 1.30 -5.64
C SER A 65 -10.31 1.11 -5.95
N HIS A 66 -9.72 -0.04 -5.59
CA HIS A 66 -8.28 -0.30 -5.78
C HIS A 66 -7.79 -0.01 -7.22
N SER A 67 -8.47 -0.56 -8.24
CA SER A 67 -8.09 -0.35 -9.64
C SER A 67 -8.21 1.12 -10.05
N GLU A 68 -9.33 1.76 -9.70
CA GLU A 68 -9.59 3.17 -9.98
C GLU A 68 -8.53 4.09 -9.35
N ILE A 69 -8.13 3.82 -8.11
CA ILE A 69 -7.05 4.56 -7.43
C ILE A 69 -5.76 4.42 -8.23
N VAL A 70 -5.37 3.19 -8.59
CA VAL A 70 -4.12 2.94 -9.34
C VAL A 70 -4.16 3.64 -10.69
N ASP A 71 -5.28 3.57 -11.42
CA ASP A 71 -5.43 4.19 -12.74
C ASP A 71 -5.39 5.72 -12.66
N ASN A 72 -6.06 6.32 -11.68
CA ASN A 72 -6.02 7.77 -11.47
C ASN A 72 -4.59 8.25 -11.16
N LEU A 73 -3.88 7.53 -10.29
CA LEU A 73 -2.49 7.86 -9.93
C LEU A 73 -1.54 7.69 -11.12
N LYS A 74 -1.74 6.67 -11.98
CA LYS A 74 -0.98 6.52 -13.23
C LYS A 74 -1.24 7.69 -14.18
N LEU A 75 -2.50 8.07 -14.37
CA LEU A 75 -2.87 9.20 -15.23
C LEU A 75 -2.23 10.51 -14.75
N LEU A 76 -2.20 10.74 -13.43
CA LEU A 76 -1.49 11.86 -12.81
C LEU A 76 0.01 11.81 -13.10
N ALA A 77 0.63 10.65 -12.90
CA ALA A 77 2.07 10.45 -13.07
C ALA A 77 2.54 10.63 -14.51
N GLU A 78 1.76 10.14 -15.47
CA GLU A 78 2.16 10.04 -16.88
C GLU A 78 1.80 11.28 -17.69
N SER A 79 0.71 11.98 -17.33
CA SER A 79 0.14 13.00 -18.22
C SER A 79 -0.21 14.34 -17.56
N LEU A 80 -0.72 14.35 -16.32
CA LEU A 80 -1.28 15.57 -15.72
C LEU A 80 -0.34 16.30 -14.75
N ASP A 81 0.55 15.59 -14.06
CA ASP A 81 1.50 16.17 -13.11
C ASP A 81 2.82 15.41 -13.06
N THR A 82 3.48 15.30 -14.22
CA THR A 82 4.76 14.58 -14.40
C THR A 82 5.87 15.05 -13.47
N LYS A 83 5.80 16.30 -12.96
CA LYS A 83 6.74 16.83 -11.96
C LYS A 83 6.67 16.12 -10.60
N ARG A 84 5.57 15.41 -10.31
CA ARG A 84 5.35 14.64 -9.07
C ARG A 84 5.27 13.13 -9.33
N VAL A 85 5.80 12.65 -10.45
CA VAL A 85 5.76 11.23 -10.85
C VAL A 85 6.17 10.27 -9.72
N GLU A 86 7.23 10.57 -8.98
CA GLU A 86 7.73 9.71 -7.90
C GLU A 86 6.78 9.65 -6.68
N LEU A 87 6.06 10.75 -6.40
CA LEU A 87 5.00 10.74 -5.37
C LEU A 87 3.90 9.75 -5.74
N TYR A 88 3.40 9.83 -6.99
CA TYR A 88 2.31 8.96 -7.43
C TYR A 88 2.73 7.50 -7.53
N LYS A 89 3.96 7.22 -8.01
CA LYS A 89 4.54 5.87 -7.97
C LYS A 89 4.60 5.31 -6.54
N SER A 90 5.00 6.14 -5.57
CA SER A 90 5.01 5.75 -4.16
C SER A 90 3.61 5.40 -3.65
N LEU A 91 2.60 6.21 -3.98
CA LEU A 91 1.20 5.94 -3.61
C LEU A 91 0.67 4.66 -4.28
N ILE A 92 0.99 4.43 -5.57
CA ILE A 92 0.63 3.19 -6.27
C ILE A 92 1.30 1.98 -5.59
N SER A 93 2.59 2.07 -5.29
CA SER A 93 3.34 1.02 -4.61
C SER A 93 2.71 0.69 -3.25
N ARG A 94 2.37 1.71 -2.46
CA ARG A 94 1.66 1.55 -1.18
C ARG A 94 0.31 0.86 -1.37
N GLN A 95 -0.49 1.30 -2.35
CA GLN A 95 -1.81 0.74 -2.63
C GLN A 95 -1.75 -0.75 -3.02
N LYS A 96 -0.75 -1.13 -3.81
CA LYS A 96 -0.51 -2.53 -4.20
C LYS A 96 0.03 -3.38 -3.06
N LEU A 97 0.96 -2.84 -2.27
CA LEU A 97 1.47 -3.51 -1.08
C LEU A 97 0.34 -3.82 -0.09
N ASN A 98 -0.52 -2.82 0.21
CA ASN A 98 -1.68 -3.01 1.07
C ASN A 98 -2.64 -4.06 0.53
N PHE A 99 -2.90 -4.05 -0.79
CA PHE A 99 -3.70 -5.09 -1.46
C PHE A 99 -3.14 -6.50 -1.20
N SER A 100 -1.84 -6.72 -1.45
CA SER A 100 -1.20 -8.03 -1.27
C SER A 100 -1.14 -8.47 0.19
N ILE A 101 -0.91 -7.54 1.12
CA ILE A 101 -0.87 -7.84 2.56
C ILE A 101 -2.26 -8.19 3.07
N ARG A 102 -3.31 -7.49 2.63
CA ARG A 102 -4.69 -7.77 3.02
C ARG A 102 -5.08 -9.22 2.73
N GLU A 103 -4.71 -9.75 1.56
CA GLU A 103 -5.00 -11.14 1.18
C GLU A 103 -4.32 -12.17 2.10
N GLN A 104 -3.23 -11.79 2.76
CA GLN A 104 -2.44 -12.65 3.65
C GLN A 104 -2.66 -12.34 5.14
N PHE A 105 -3.44 -11.30 5.44
CA PHE A 105 -3.52 -10.70 6.77
C PHE A 105 -3.99 -11.67 7.85
N ALA A 106 -5.04 -12.46 7.56
CA ALA A 106 -5.56 -13.44 8.51
C ALA A 106 -4.52 -14.53 8.85
N ARG A 107 -3.76 -15.00 7.86
CA ARG A 107 -2.69 -16.00 8.03
C ARG A 107 -1.50 -15.45 8.84
N LEU A 108 -1.12 -14.19 8.60
CA LEU A 108 -0.06 -13.53 9.36
C LEU A 108 -0.44 -13.33 10.84
N LEU A 109 -1.73 -13.12 11.13
CA LEU A 109 -2.22 -12.98 12.51
C LEU A 109 -2.46 -14.31 13.22
N SER A 110 -2.75 -15.39 12.50
CA SER A 110 -2.98 -16.71 13.12
C SER A 110 -1.68 -17.38 13.61
N HIS A 111 -0.52 -16.81 13.29
CA HIS A 111 0.81 -17.41 13.51
C HIS A 111 0.97 -18.79 12.87
N GLU A 112 0.09 -19.18 11.94
CA GLU A 112 0.23 -20.41 11.15
C GLU A 112 1.43 -20.33 10.21
N SER A 113 1.79 -19.12 9.79
CA SER A 113 2.97 -18.84 9.00
C SER A 113 3.43 -17.41 9.23
N ASP A 114 4.75 -17.24 9.34
CA ASP A 114 5.46 -15.97 9.44
C ASP A 114 5.95 -15.48 8.06
N GLU A 115 5.44 -16.07 6.97
CA GLU A 115 5.89 -15.79 5.61
C GLU A 115 5.03 -14.70 4.95
N LEU A 116 5.66 -13.63 4.48
CA LEU A 116 5.04 -12.58 3.66
C LEU A 116 5.51 -12.70 2.21
N VAL A 117 4.59 -12.92 1.27
CA VAL A 117 4.93 -13.06 -0.16
C VAL A 117 4.27 -11.95 -0.96
N VAL A 118 5.06 -11.06 -1.56
CA VAL A 118 4.56 -9.98 -2.43
C VAL A 118 5.44 -9.92 -3.68
N ARG A 119 5.15 -10.80 -4.65
CA ARG A 119 5.92 -10.93 -5.90
C ARG A 119 5.25 -10.20 -7.06
N TYR A 120 6.04 -9.78 -8.04
CA TYR A 120 5.57 -9.24 -9.33
C TYR A 120 4.46 -8.19 -9.23
N SER A 121 4.50 -7.37 -8.18
CA SER A 121 3.47 -6.37 -7.88
C SER A 121 3.91 -4.97 -8.33
N GLU A 122 5.04 -4.86 -9.02
CA GLU A 122 5.65 -3.61 -9.47
C GLU A 122 5.91 -2.63 -8.30
N LEU A 123 6.19 -3.15 -7.10
CA LEU A 123 6.48 -2.29 -5.94
C LEU A 123 7.77 -1.52 -6.17
N THR A 124 7.76 -0.22 -5.90
CA THR A 124 8.95 0.64 -5.92
C THR A 124 9.47 0.94 -4.51
N SER A 125 8.70 0.61 -3.48
CA SER A 125 9.04 0.80 -2.06
C SER A 125 8.40 -0.28 -1.20
N LEU A 126 9.06 -0.63 -0.09
CA LEU A 126 8.57 -1.52 0.97
C LEU A 126 8.16 -0.74 2.23
N GLU A 127 7.95 0.58 2.12
CA GLU A 127 7.48 1.41 3.22
C GLU A 127 6.13 0.92 3.79
N GLY A 128 6.06 0.78 5.11
CA GLY A 128 4.94 0.24 5.85
C GLY A 128 5.07 -1.25 6.17
N VAL A 129 6.00 -1.98 5.55
CA VAL A 129 6.26 -3.39 5.91
C VAL A 129 6.76 -3.52 7.35
N GLU A 130 7.43 -2.49 7.89
CA GLU A 130 7.89 -2.44 9.28
C GLU A 130 6.77 -2.56 10.32
N PHE A 131 5.52 -2.26 9.96
CA PHE A 131 4.38 -2.48 10.86
C PHE A 131 4.12 -3.98 11.12
N LEU A 132 4.66 -4.86 10.26
CA LEU A 132 4.60 -6.31 10.40
C LEU A 132 5.85 -6.91 11.06
N ALA A 133 6.76 -6.08 11.60
CA ALA A 133 8.03 -6.47 12.23
C ALA A 133 7.93 -7.62 13.24
N GLY A 134 6.82 -7.70 13.99
CA GLY A 134 6.60 -8.75 14.99
C GLY A 134 5.97 -10.04 14.45
N LEU A 135 5.50 -10.03 13.20
CA LEU A 135 4.71 -11.11 12.58
C LEU A 135 5.48 -11.85 11.49
N VAL A 136 6.40 -11.16 10.82
CA VAL A 136 7.08 -11.68 9.62
C VAL A 136 8.49 -12.15 9.97
N GLY A 137 8.78 -13.41 9.67
CA GLY A 137 10.09 -14.04 9.79
C GLY A 137 10.68 -14.49 8.45
N SER A 138 9.85 -14.72 7.43
CA SER A 138 10.30 -14.92 6.04
C SER A 138 9.60 -13.93 5.12
N ALA A 139 10.34 -13.30 4.20
CA ALA A 139 9.74 -12.38 3.24
C ALA A 139 10.25 -12.60 1.81
N ASP A 140 9.34 -12.56 0.84
CA ASP A 140 9.65 -12.66 -0.57
C ASP A 140 9.04 -11.49 -1.34
N PHE A 141 9.92 -10.62 -1.85
CA PHE A 141 9.60 -9.44 -2.64
C PHE A 141 10.17 -9.54 -4.06
N SER A 142 10.31 -10.75 -4.60
CA SER A 142 10.91 -10.97 -5.92
C SER A 142 10.08 -10.40 -7.08
N GLY A 143 10.77 -9.97 -8.14
CA GLY A 143 10.12 -9.48 -9.36
C GLY A 143 9.43 -8.12 -9.25
N ASN A 144 9.74 -7.33 -8.22
CA ASN A 144 9.25 -5.96 -8.10
C ASN A 144 10.20 -4.95 -8.79
N GLN A 145 10.05 -3.67 -8.50
CA GLN A 145 10.84 -2.57 -9.07
C GLN A 145 11.65 -1.85 -7.99
N LEU A 146 12.09 -2.59 -6.98
CA LEU A 146 12.88 -2.06 -5.87
C LEU A 146 14.29 -1.73 -6.38
N LYS A 147 14.68 -0.45 -6.26
CA LYS A 147 16.05 0.01 -6.60
C LYS A 147 17.00 -0.08 -5.41
N GLU A 148 16.46 -0.09 -4.21
CA GLU A 148 17.17 -0.10 -2.95
C GLU A 148 16.36 -0.89 -1.91
N ILE A 149 17.06 -1.49 -0.96
CA ILE A 149 16.47 -2.14 0.23
C ILE A 149 16.93 -1.36 1.47
N HIS A 150 16.72 -0.04 1.45
CA HIS A 150 16.94 0.75 2.65
C HIS A 150 15.68 0.64 3.53
N ARG A 151 15.88 0.51 4.85
CA ARG A 151 14.82 0.68 5.87
C ARG A 151 13.80 -0.45 6.05
N VAL A 152 14.03 -1.67 5.54
CA VAL A 152 13.21 -2.82 5.94
C VAL A 152 13.61 -3.25 7.35
N VAL A 153 12.91 -2.73 8.36
CA VAL A 153 13.12 -3.08 9.77
C VAL A 153 12.19 -4.23 10.13
N LEU A 154 12.64 -5.46 9.86
CA LEU A 154 11.98 -6.69 10.25
C LEU A 154 12.92 -7.47 11.18
N PRO A 155 12.91 -7.23 12.51
CA PRO A 155 13.89 -7.78 13.45
C PRO A 155 13.81 -9.30 13.59
N ASN A 156 12.66 -9.92 13.26
CA ASN A 156 12.46 -11.36 13.31
C ASN A 156 12.78 -12.07 11.98
N LEU A 157 13.22 -11.31 10.96
CA LEU A 157 13.47 -11.84 9.62
C LEU A 157 14.68 -12.77 9.61
N HIS A 158 14.45 -14.04 9.30
CA HIS A 158 15.48 -15.07 9.10
C HIS A 158 15.67 -15.44 7.63
N SER A 159 14.73 -15.10 6.76
CA SER A 159 14.79 -15.35 5.31
C SER A 159 14.26 -14.15 4.51
N LEU A 160 15.02 -13.71 3.50
CA LEU A 160 14.65 -12.61 2.60
C LEU A 160 14.99 -12.95 1.15
N THR A 161 13.97 -12.93 0.29
CA THR A 161 14.11 -13.13 -1.15
C THR A 161 13.73 -11.86 -1.91
N VAL A 162 14.67 -11.31 -2.69
CA VAL A 162 14.53 -10.00 -3.37
C VAL A 162 15.11 -10.03 -4.79
N ASN A 163 15.29 -11.22 -5.37
CA ASN A 163 15.75 -11.39 -6.75
C ASN A 163 14.78 -10.74 -7.75
N GLU A 164 15.24 -10.56 -8.99
CA GLU A 164 14.43 -9.97 -10.08
C GLU A 164 13.94 -8.54 -9.80
N ASN A 165 14.61 -7.83 -8.90
CA ASN A 165 14.47 -6.39 -8.70
C ASN A 165 15.69 -5.66 -9.30
N PRO A 166 15.51 -4.43 -9.82
CA PRO A 166 16.61 -3.61 -10.32
C PRO A 166 17.42 -2.95 -9.18
N ILE A 167 17.89 -3.75 -8.21
CA ILE A 167 18.60 -3.25 -7.02
C ILE A 167 19.98 -2.74 -7.43
N GLU A 168 20.21 -1.45 -7.24
CA GLU A 168 21.47 -0.77 -7.53
C GLU A 168 22.39 -0.71 -6.28
N SER A 169 21.81 -0.82 -5.09
CA SER A 169 22.52 -0.72 -3.81
C SER A 169 21.86 -1.57 -2.71
N MET A 170 22.70 -2.26 -1.93
CA MET A 170 22.32 -3.08 -0.76
C MET A 170 22.79 -2.44 0.57
N LYS A 171 23.12 -1.15 0.56
CA LYS A 171 23.73 -0.47 1.71
C LYS A 171 22.80 -0.32 2.91
#